data_AF-A0A7C5GNL5-F1
#
_entry.id   AF-A0A7C5GNL5-F1
#
_cell.length_a   1.000
_cell.length_b   1.000
_cell.length_c   1.000
_cell.angle_alpha   90.00
_cell.angle_beta   90.00
_cell.angle_gamma   90.00
#
_symmetry.space_group_name_H-M   'P 1'
#
loop_
_entity.id
_entity.type
_entity.pdbx_description
1 polymer ?
#
loop_
_entity_poly.entity_id
_entity_poly.type
_entity_poly.pdbx_seq_one_letter_code
_entity_poly.pdbx_strand_id
1 'polypeptide(L)'
;MSRELSKLLPEFREHVEGLLDDCEASGYPMRPFFTVRTPFEQARLWRQSRSTRQIHAKLAELEAAGASFLAHCIESVGPQYGRHVTNAIPGFSWHQWGEAVDCFWLLDGDAEWSTRKKVNGTNGYLNYAILARDRGLTAGGFWHTFRDWPHVQWRPESSPRRLYEVGEIDRVMEARFGAAEE
;
A
#
# COMPACT_ATOMS: atom_id res chain seq x y z
N MET A 1 10.45 3.45 -0.64
CA MET A 1 9.27 3.28 0.25
C MET A 1 9.77 3.33 1.67
N SER A 2 9.05 4.02 2.56
CA SER A 2 9.47 4.14 3.97
C SER A 2 9.09 2.88 4.76
N ARG A 3 9.82 2.66 5.86
CA ARG A 3 9.52 1.66 6.92
C ARG A 3 9.10 2.34 8.22
N GLU A 4 9.10 3.67 8.26
CA GLU A 4 8.88 4.45 9.46
C GLU A 4 7.38 4.58 9.73
N LEU A 5 6.93 4.13 10.89
CA LEU A 5 5.55 4.28 11.35
C LEU A 5 5.18 5.75 11.58
N SER A 6 6.15 6.62 11.86
CA SER A 6 5.96 8.07 12.03
C SER A 6 5.44 8.78 10.77
N LYS A 7 5.53 8.15 9.59
CA LYS A 7 4.98 8.70 8.34
C LYS A 7 3.52 8.34 8.10
N LEU A 8 2.96 7.41 8.87
CA LEU A 8 1.53 7.13 8.86
C LEU A 8 0.74 8.29 9.47
N LEU A 9 -0.56 8.36 9.18
CA LEU A 9 -1.42 9.27 9.93
C LEU A 9 -1.36 8.92 11.44
N PRO A 10 -1.30 9.91 12.34
CA PRO A 10 -1.11 9.66 13.77
C PRO A 10 -2.11 8.65 14.36
N GLU A 11 -3.39 8.77 13.99
CA GLU A 11 -4.45 7.89 14.46
C GLU A 11 -4.31 6.47 13.89
N PHE A 12 -3.94 6.35 12.60
CA PHE A 12 -3.66 5.04 12.01
C PHE A 12 -2.43 4.39 12.61
N ARG A 13 -1.39 5.18 12.91
CA ARG A 13 -0.17 4.71 13.57
C ARG A 13 -0.51 4.06 14.91
N GLU A 14 -1.34 4.68 15.75
CA GLU A 14 -1.76 4.12 17.04
C GLU A 14 -2.45 2.76 16.86
N HIS A 15 -3.32 2.63 15.85
CA HIS A 15 -3.94 1.34 15.52
C HIS A 15 -2.92 0.30 15.06
N VAL A 16 -1.93 0.69 14.25
CA VAL A 16 -0.87 -0.20 13.77
C VAL A 16 0.05 -0.64 14.91
N GLU A 17 0.47 0.26 15.79
CA GLU A 17 1.30 -0.06 16.96
C GLU A 17 0.60 -1.08 17.86
N GLY A 18 -0.68 -0.84 18.18
CA GLY A 18 -1.47 -1.82 18.92
C GLY A 18 -1.63 -3.16 18.20
N LEU A 19 -1.76 -3.17 16.87
CA LEU A 19 -1.81 -4.42 16.09
C LEU A 19 -0.50 -5.21 16.16
N LEU A 20 0.64 -4.51 16.12
CA LEU A 20 1.96 -5.13 16.23
C LEU A 20 2.17 -5.72 17.64
N ASP A 21 1.73 -5.03 18.68
CA ASP A 21 1.78 -5.51 20.07
C ASP A 21 0.94 -6.79 20.25
N ASP A 22 -0.27 -6.82 19.69
CA ASP A 22 -1.12 -8.01 19.73
C ASP A 22 -0.51 -9.19 18.96
N CYS A 23 0.13 -8.90 17.82
CA CYS A 23 0.84 -9.92 17.04
C CYS A 23 2.03 -10.50 17.81
N GLU A 24 2.83 -9.65 18.47
CA GLU A 24 3.92 -10.06 19.36
C GLU A 24 3.37 -10.92 20.53
N ALA A 25 2.32 -10.47 21.21
CA ALA A 25 1.68 -11.18 22.32
C ALA A 25 1.10 -12.54 21.91
N SER A 26 0.63 -12.68 20.68
CA SER A 26 0.11 -13.94 20.13
C SER A 26 1.20 -14.92 19.66
N GLY A 27 2.49 -14.53 19.73
CA GLY A 27 3.62 -15.35 19.29
C GLY A 27 3.88 -15.34 17.78
N TYR A 28 3.29 -14.38 17.05
CA TYR A 28 3.47 -14.19 15.61
C TYR A 28 3.91 -12.75 15.31
N PRO A 29 5.09 -12.34 15.81
CA PRO A 29 5.53 -10.96 15.76
C PRO A 29 5.62 -10.45 14.32
N MET A 30 5.03 -9.28 14.08
CA MET A 30 5.04 -8.61 12.78
C MET A 30 6.04 -7.45 12.78
N ARG A 31 6.61 -7.15 11.62
CA ARG A 31 7.54 -6.02 11.41
C ARG A 31 7.12 -5.21 10.17
N PRO A 32 7.01 -3.88 10.28
CA PRO A 32 6.70 -3.03 9.13
C PRO A 32 7.75 -3.14 8.02
N PHE A 33 7.28 -3.30 6.80
CA PHE A 33 8.09 -3.33 5.60
C PHE A 33 7.86 -2.13 4.70
N PHE A 34 6.59 -1.78 4.47
CA PHE A 34 6.22 -0.58 3.73
C PHE A 34 5.14 0.20 4.46
N THR A 35 5.43 1.47 4.79
CA THR A 35 4.47 2.45 5.28
C THR A 35 4.07 3.37 4.13
N VAL A 36 4.63 4.59 4.08
CA VAL A 36 4.36 5.53 3.00
C VAL A 36 5.15 5.19 1.74
N ARG A 37 4.41 5.15 0.63
CA ARG A 37 4.92 5.07 -0.74
C ARG A 37 4.60 6.37 -1.46
N THR A 38 5.55 6.96 -2.18
CA THR A 38 5.27 8.19 -2.93
C THR A 38 4.48 7.89 -4.23
N PRO A 39 3.81 8.89 -4.83
CA PRO A 39 3.20 8.76 -6.16
C PRO A 39 4.17 8.29 -7.24
N PHE A 40 5.42 8.75 -7.22
CA PHE A 40 6.47 8.31 -8.15
C PHE A 40 6.88 6.85 -7.90
N GLU A 41 7.00 6.41 -6.65
CA GLU A 41 7.26 5.01 -6.33
C GLU A 41 6.10 4.10 -6.77
N GLN A 42 4.86 4.54 -6.55
CA GLN A 42 3.67 3.86 -7.06
C GLN A 42 3.68 3.79 -8.59
N ALA A 43 4.06 4.87 -9.27
CA ALA A 43 4.18 4.92 -10.72
C ALA A 43 5.18 3.88 -11.23
N ARG A 44 6.32 3.71 -10.57
CA ARG A 44 7.32 2.70 -10.94
C ARG A 44 6.74 1.28 -10.86
N LEU A 45 6.10 0.94 -9.73
CA LEU A 45 5.47 -0.37 -9.52
C LEU A 45 4.31 -0.62 -10.50
N TRP A 46 3.54 0.41 -10.83
CA TRP A 46 2.48 0.28 -11.82
C TRP A 46 3.05 0.08 -13.22
N ARG A 47 4.00 0.92 -13.66
CA ARG A 47 4.55 0.85 -15.03
C ARG A 47 5.29 -0.45 -15.32
N GLN A 48 5.91 -1.09 -14.33
CA GLN A 48 6.81 -2.23 -14.56
C GLN A 48 6.18 -3.43 -15.30
N SER A 49 4.85 -3.54 -15.32
CA SER A 49 4.12 -4.61 -16.02
C SER A 49 3.15 -4.12 -17.09
N ARG A 50 3.21 -2.84 -17.46
CA ARG A 50 2.26 -2.20 -18.40
C ARG A 50 2.92 -2.02 -19.77
N SER A 51 2.15 -2.32 -20.81
CA SER A 51 2.54 -2.00 -22.18
C SER A 51 2.52 -0.48 -22.42
N THR A 52 3.31 0.00 -23.39
CA THR A 52 3.31 1.40 -23.84
C THR A 52 1.89 1.90 -24.14
N ARG A 53 1.06 1.08 -24.80
CA ARG A 53 -0.34 1.42 -25.09
C ARG A 53 -1.16 1.66 -23.83
N GLN A 54 -1.01 0.81 -22.80
CA GLN A 54 -1.72 0.99 -21.54
C GLN A 54 -1.24 2.24 -20.79
N ILE A 55 0.05 2.54 -20.86
CA ILE A 55 0.64 3.74 -20.25
C ILE A 55 0.04 4.98 -20.92
N HIS A 56 0.11 5.10 -22.24
CA HIS A 56 -0.42 6.26 -22.97
C HIS A 56 -1.92 6.44 -22.77
N ALA A 57 -2.70 5.35 -22.78
CA ALA A 57 -4.13 5.43 -22.51
C ALA A 57 -4.42 5.98 -21.12
N LYS A 58 -3.64 5.57 -20.10
CA LYS A 58 -3.82 6.06 -18.74
C LYS A 58 -3.39 7.51 -18.57
N LEU A 59 -2.30 7.93 -19.23
CA LEU A 59 -1.88 9.34 -19.25
C LEU A 59 -3.00 10.22 -19.83
N ALA A 60 -3.54 9.85 -20.99
CA ALA A 60 -4.64 10.60 -21.61
C ALA A 60 -5.90 10.67 -20.73
N GLU A 61 -6.24 9.58 -20.02
CA GLU A 61 -7.36 9.57 -19.07
C GLU A 61 -7.14 10.51 -17.88
N LEU A 62 -5.93 10.55 -17.32
CA LEU A 62 -5.59 11.43 -16.21
C LEU A 62 -5.61 12.89 -16.63
N GLU A 63 -5.02 13.23 -17.79
CA GLU A 63 -5.05 14.60 -18.32
C GLU A 63 -6.48 15.05 -18.62
N ALA A 64 -7.31 14.19 -19.20
CA ALA A 64 -8.72 14.50 -19.44
C ALA A 64 -9.52 14.71 -18.13
N ALA A 65 -9.07 14.10 -17.04
CA ALA A 65 -9.65 14.26 -15.70
C ALA A 65 -9.05 15.45 -14.92
N GLY A 66 -8.12 16.21 -15.52
CA GLY A 66 -7.42 17.33 -14.87
C GLY A 66 -6.45 16.89 -13.78
N ALA A 67 -5.90 15.67 -13.88
CA ALA A 67 -4.98 15.08 -12.91
C ALA A 67 -3.54 15.05 -13.45
N SER A 68 -3.02 16.23 -13.75
CA SER A 68 -1.72 16.40 -14.42
C SER A 68 -0.55 16.03 -13.52
N PHE A 69 -0.64 16.17 -12.19
CA PHE A 69 0.42 15.71 -11.29
C PHE A 69 0.54 14.18 -11.30
N LEU A 70 -0.58 13.46 -11.24
CA LEU A 70 -0.58 11.99 -11.33
C LEU A 70 -0.07 11.50 -12.70
N ALA A 71 -0.47 12.19 -13.78
CA ALA A 71 0.04 11.90 -15.12
C ALA A 71 1.55 12.12 -15.19
N HIS A 72 2.03 13.24 -14.67
CA HIS A 72 3.45 13.55 -14.55
C HIS A 72 4.20 12.47 -13.77
N CYS A 73 3.70 12.01 -12.62
CA CYS A 73 4.32 10.91 -11.87
C CYS A 73 4.45 9.63 -12.70
N ILE A 74 3.44 9.31 -13.52
CA ILE A 74 3.54 8.16 -14.43
C ILE A 74 4.60 8.43 -15.48
N GLU A 75 4.57 9.56 -16.19
CA GLU A 75 5.45 9.84 -17.32
C GLU A 75 6.93 9.92 -16.91
N SER A 76 7.24 10.66 -15.84
CA SER A 76 8.60 11.05 -15.46
C SER A 76 9.48 9.91 -14.96
N VAL A 77 8.89 8.84 -14.42
CA VAL A 77 9.68 7.70 -13.90
C VAL A 77 10.31 6.83 -14.99
N GLY A 78 10.02 7.12 -16.27
CA GLY A 78 10.60 6.43 -17.42
C GLY A 78 10.21 4.96 -17.56
N PRO A 79 10.84 4.21 -18.48
CA PRO A 79 10.62 2.78 -18.65
C PRO A 79 10.89 1.98 -17.37
N GLN A 80 10.02 1.01 -17.08
CA GLN A 80 10.12 0.13 -15.92
C GLN A 80 9.80 -1.30 -16.37
N TYR A 81 10.44 -2.30 -15.76
CA TYR A 81 10.28 -3.71 -16.12
C TYR A 81 10.23 -4.59 -14.87
N GLY A 82 9.22 -5.45 -14.77
CA GLY A 82 9.05 -6.31 -13.62
C GLY A 82 7.73 -7.07 -13.63
N ARG A 83 7.49 -7.83 -12.55
CA ARG A 83 6.26 -8.59 -12.38
C ARG A 83 5.07 -7.65 -12.12
N HIS A 84 3.87 -8.13 -12.42
CA HIS A 84 2.66 -7.41 -12.03
C HIS A 84 2.45 -7.52 -10.52
N VAL A 85 2.66 -6.42 -9.78
CA VAL A 85 2.55 -6.39 -8.31
C VAL A 85 1.45 -5.49 -7.77
N THR A 86 0.87 -4.63 -8.61
CA THR A 86 -0.18 -3.70 -8.19
C THR A 86 -1.07 -3.33 -9.36
N ASN A 87 -2.36 -3.09 -9.09
CA ASN A 87 -3.31 -2.48 -10.02
C ASN A 87 -3.46 -0.97 -9.83
N ALA A 88 -3.01 -0.42 -8.70
CA ALA A 88 -3.16 0.98 -8.38
C ALA A 88 -2.17 1.86 -9.17
N ILE A 89 -2.69 2.90 -9.81
CA ILE A 89 -1.90 4.01 -10.36
C ILE A 89 -1.50 4.97 -9.22
N PRO A 90 -0.62 5.95 -9.45
CA PRO A 90 -0.33 7.00 -8.47
C PRO A 90 -1.61 7.64 -7.95
N GLY A 91 -1.73 7.72 -6.63
CA GLY A 91 -2.81 8.34 -5.87
C GLY A 91 -3.86 7.33 -5.38
N PHE A 92 -3.87 6.14 -5.99
CA PHE A 92 -4.96 5.16 -5.84
C PHE A 92 -4.63 4.04 -4.85
N SER A 93 -3.54 4.18 -4.08
CA SER A 93 -3.14 3.26 -3.03
C SER A 93 -3.09 3.98 -1.68
N TRP A 94 -3.67 3.37 -0.64
CA TRP A 94 -3.70 3.92 0.72
C TRP A 94 -2.32 4.13 1.35
N HIS A 95 -1.25 3.48 0.86
CA HIS A 95 0.12 3.77 1.28
C HIS A 95 0.50 5.23 1.01
N GLN A 96 0.02 5.82 -0.08
CA GLN A 96 0.31 7.22 -0.40
C GLN A 96 -0.43 8.19 0.50
N TRP A 97 -1.48 7.71 1.16
CA TRP A 97 -2.30 8.44 2.12
C TRP A 97 -1.79 8.26 3.55
N GLY A 98 -0.80 7.38 3.78
CA GLY A 98 -0.33 7.06 5.13
C GLY A 98 -1.35 6.26 5.94
N GLU A 99 -2.23 5.54 5.25
CA GLU A 99 -3.36 4.80 5.81
C GLU A 99 -3.27 3.29 5.50
N ALA A 100 -2.09 2.82 5.08
CA ALA A 100 -1.79 1.41 4.90
C ALA A 100 -0.37 1.06 5.33
N VAL A 101 -0.18 -0.18 5.74
CA VAL A 101 1.09 -0.77 6.11
C VAL A 101 1.17 -2.22 5.59
N ASP A 102 2.31 -2.55 5.02
CA ASP A 102 2.69 -3.93 4.72
C ASP A 102 3.65 -4.41 5.81
N CYS A 103 3.37 -5.58 6.36
CA CYS A 103 4.24 -6.22 7.35
C CYS A 103 4.74 -7.58 6.87
N PHE A 104 5.82 -8.07 7.46
CA PHE A 104 6.17 -9.49 7.46
C PHE A 104 6.24 -10.01 8.89
N TRP A 105 5.94 -11.29 9.09
CA TRP A 105 6.18 -11.93 10.39
C TRP A 105 7.63 -12.37 10.53
N LEU A 106 8.14 -12.23 11.74
CA LEU A 106 9.50 -12.58 12.12
C LEU A 106 9.51 -14.00 12.72
N LEU A 107 10.31 -14.89 12.15
CA LEU A 107 10.54 -16.24 12.69
C LEU A 107 12.02 -16.40 12.99
N ASP A 108 12.37 -16.65 14.25
CA ASP A 108 13.76 -16.83 14.70
C ASP A 108 14.71 -15.69 14.29
N GLY A 109 14.18 -14.47 14.17
CA GLY A 109 14.94 -13.28 13.74
C GLY A 109 14.97 -13.04 12.23
N ASP A 110 14.42 -13.96 11.42
CA ASP A 110 14.37 -13.86 9.97
C ASP A 110 12.98 -13.42 9.46
N ALA A 111 12.99 -12.66 8.36
CA ALA A 111 11.76 -12.25 7.68
C ALA A 111 11.12 -13.45 6.98
N GLU A 112 9.89 -13.79 7.34
CA GLU A 112 9.12 -14.84 6.70
C GLU A 112 8.02 -14.25 5.80
N TRP A 113 7.99 -14.69 4.54
CA TRP A 113 7.08 -14.17 3.52
C TRP A 113 6.04 -15.21 3.08
N SER A 114 6.15 -16.45 3.56
CA SER A 114 5.24 -17.53 3.20
C SER A 114 3.83 -17.31 3.75
N THR A 115 2.88 -17.25 2.83
CA THR A 115 1.44 -17.21 3.10
C THR A 115 0.86 -18.58 3.44
N ARG A 116 1.70 -19.62 3.52
CA ARG A 116 1.30 -21.01 3.77
C ARG A 116 1.99 -21.65 4.97
N LYS A 117 3.20 -21.20 5.32
CA LYS A 117 3.97 -21.76 6.44
C LYS A 117 3.20 -21.59 7.74
N LYS A 118 3.26 -22.60 8.60
CA LYS A 118 2.60 -22.60 9.90
C LYS A 118 3.62 -22.85 10.99
N VAL A 119 3.47 -22.14 12.11
CA VAL A 119 4.19 -22.39 13.36
C VAL A 119 3.12 -22.66 14.42
N ASN A 120 3.24 -23.80 15.11
CA ASN A 120 2.23 -24.28 16.07
C ASN A 120 0.81 -24.34 15.48
N GLY A 121 0.70 -24.73 14.20
CA GLY A 121 -0.60 -24.91 13.52
C GLY A 121 -1.18 -23.66 12.85
N THR A 122 -0.63 -22.47 13.13
CA THR A 122 -1.16 -21.19 12.62
C THR A 122 -0.16 -20.50 11.68
N ASN A 123 -0.68 -19.84 10.65
CA ASN A 123 0.10 -18.97 9.77
C ASN A 123 0.03 -17.52 10.31
N GLY A 124 1.18 -16.84 10.42
CA GLY A 124 1.23 -15.51 11.03
C GLY A 124 0.46 -14.45 10.26
N TYR A 125 0.40 -14.52 8.93
CA TYR A 125 -0.43 -13.59 8.15
C TYR A 125 -1.92 -13.80 8.39
N LEU A 126 -2.37 -15.05 8.62
CA LEU A 126 -3.76 -15.29 9.03
C LEU A 126 -4.03 -14.68 10.42
N ASN A 127 -3.13 -14.89 11.38
CA ASN A 127 -3.25 -14.29 12.71
C ASN A 127 -3.29 -12.75 12.65
N TYR A 128 -2.37 -12.15 11.91
CA TYR A 128 -2.30 -10.71 11.67
C TYR A 128 -3.57 -10.15 11.02
N ALA A 129 -4.10 -10.83 10.00
CA ALA A 129 -5.34 -10.41 9.35
C ALA A 129 -6.55 -10.48 10.30
N ILE A 130 -6.63 -11.51 11.14
CA ILE A 130 -7.69 -11.64 12.16
C ILE A 130 -7.60 -10.48 13.16
N LEU A 131 -6.42 -10.27 13.76
CA LEU A 131 -6.20 -9.21 14.76
C LEU A 131 -6.43 -7.80 14.18
N ALA A 132 -6.04 -7.58 12.92
CA ALA A 132 -6.31 -6.31 12.23
C ALA A 132 -7.81 -6.06 12.10
N ARG A 133 -8.58 -7.08 11.68
CA ARG A 133 -10.04 -6.99 11.56
C ARG A 133 -10.70 -6.76 12.92
N ASP A 134 -10.22 -7.41 13.97
CA ASP A 134 -10.77 -7.25 15.32
C ASP A 134 -10.53 -5.82 15.87
N ARG A 135 -9.52 -5.10 15.34
CA ARG A 135 -9.30 -3.65 15.55
C ARG A 135 -10.12 -2.74 14.63
N GLY A 136 -11.00 -3.29 13.79
CA GLY A 136 -11.75 -2.52 12.80
C GLY A 136 -10.92 -2.08 11.58
N LEU A 137 -9.71 -2.62 11.39
CA LEU A 137 -8.91 -2.38 10.20
C LEU A 137 -9.28 -3.36 9.09
N THR A 138 -8.89 -3.05 7.87
CA THR A 138 -9.10 -3.91 6.71
C THR A 138 -7.81 -4.64 6.34
N ALA A 139 -7.85 -5.98 6.36
CA ALA A 139 -6.73 -6.82 6.01
C ALA A 139 -6.84 -7.38 4.58
N GLY A 140 -5.81 -7.18 3.76
CA GLY A 140 -5.76 -7.63 2.37
C GLY A 140 -5.79 -9.15 2.20
N GLY A 141 -5.39 -9.90 3.24
CA GLY A 141 -5.48 -11.36 3.28
C GLY A 141 -6.90 -11.91 3.15
N PHE A 142 -7.92 -11.10 3.48
CA PHE A 142 -9.34 -11.47 3.38
C PHE A 142 -10.02 -11.01 2.10
N TRP A 143 -9.33 -10.33 1.18
CA TRP A 143 -9.93 -9.94 -0.09
C TRP A 143 -10.35 -11.16 -0.93
N HIS A 144 -11.46 -11.04 -1.66
CA HIS A 144 -11.97 -12.12 -2.50
C HIS A 144 -11.06 -12.42 -3.70
N THR A 145 -10.44 -11.39 -4.26
CA THR A 145 -9.47 -11.46 -5.35
C THR A 145 -8.21 -10.71 -4.96
N PHE A 146 -7.07 -11.08 -5.57
CA PHE A 146 -5.78 -10.41 -5.33
C PHE A 146 -5.40 -10.32 -3.84
N ARG A 147 -5.52 -11.44 -3.11
CA ARG A 147 -5.21 -11.50 -1.68
C ARG A 147 -3.80 -11.02 -1.39
N ASP A 148 -3.72 -10.00 -0.56
CA ASP A 148 -2.48 -9.35 -0.16
C ASP A 148 -2.27 -9.53 1.35
N TRP A 149 -1.60 -10.62 1.71
CA TRP A 149 -1.44 -11.06 3.09
C TRP A 149 -0.61 -10.11 3.97
N PRO A 150 0.46 -9.48 3.45
CA PRO A 150 1.18 -8.40 4.15
C PRO A 150 0.35 -7.15 4.46
N HIS A 151 -0.66 -6.85 3.64
CA HIS A 151 -1.33 -5.55 3.61
C HIS A 151 -2.42 -5.40 4.68
N VAL A 152 -2.34 -4.30 5.43
CA VAL A 152 -3.42 -3.77 6.29
C VAL A 152 -3.63 -2.30 5.99
N GLN A 153 -4.90 -1.86 5.96
CA GLN A 153 -5.28 -0.47 5.77
C GLN A 153 -6.37 -0.04 6.75
N TRP A 154 -6.44 1.26 7.00
CA TRP A 154 -7.48 1.84 7.85
C TRP A 154 -8.86 1.74 7.21
N ARG A 155 -8.96 2.14 5.94
CA ARG A 155 -10.24 2.28 5.25
C ARG A 155 -10.81 0.93 4.82
N PRO A 156 -12.14 0.74 4.81
CA PRO A 156 -12.76 -0.43 4.20
C PRO A 156 -12.70 -0.42 2.66
N GLU A 157 -12.58 0.75 2.05
CA GLU A 157 -12.57 0.87 0.59
C GLU A 157 -11.27 0.36 -0.01
N SER A 158 -11.36 -0.38 -1.12
CA SER A 158 -10.18 -0.94 -1.80
C SER A 158 -9.21 0.10 -2.37
N SER A 159 -9.64 1.35 -2.52
CA SER A 159 -8.84 2.44 -3.11
C SER A 159 -9.41 3.81 -2.73
N PRO A 160 -8.57 4.84 -2.57
CA PRO A 160 -8.98 6.24 -2.44
C PRO A 160 -10.00 6.70 -3.49
N ARG A 161 -9.96 6.16 -4.71
CA ARG A 161 -10.92 6.47 -5.78
C ARG A 161 -12.37 6.14 -5.46
N ARG A 162 -12.62 5.28 -4.47
CA ARG A 162 -13.97 4.99 -3.99
C ARG A 162 -14.56 6.14 -3.18
N LEU A 163 -13.70 7.01 -2.63
CA LEU A 163 -14.07 8.12 -1.76
C LEU A 163 -13.83 9.49 -2.39
N TYR A 164 -12.83 9.60 -3.27
CA TYR A 164 -12.41 10.87 -3.84
C TYR A 164 -12.43 10.85 -5.37
N GLU A 165 -12.76 11.99 -5.95
CA GLU A 165 -12.65 12.20 -7.39
C GLU A 165 -11.19 12.33 -7.83
N VAL A 166 -10.90 12.00 -9.09
CA VAL A 166 -9.52 11.92 -9.60
C VAL A 166 -8.77 13.25 -9.43
N GLY A 167 -9.41 14.38 -9.73
CA GLY A 167 -8.80 15.70 -9.54
C GLY A 167 -8.59 16.09 -8.06
N GLU A 168 -9.34 15.49 -7.12
CA GLU A 168 -9.07 15.68 -5.69
C GLU A 168 -7.88 14.85 -5.22
N ILE A 169 -7.79 13.59 -5.68
CA ILE A 169 -6.63 12.74 -5.44
C ILE A 169 -5.37 13.42 -5.97
N ASP A 170 -5.42 13.97 -7.17
CA ASP A 170 -4.31 14.69 -7.80
C ASP A 170 -3.80 15.84 -6.91
N ARG A 171 -4.69 16.76 -6.52
CA ARG A 171 -4.35 17.88 -5.64
C ARG A 171 -3.77 17.44 -4.30
N VAL A 172 -4.31 16.39 -3.67
CA VAL A 172 -3.79 15.90 -2.38
C VAL A 172 -2.40 15.27 -2.57
N MET A 173 -2.19 14.51 -3.64
CA MET A 173 -0.88 13.92 -3.93
C MET A 173 0.15 15.01 -4.26
N GLU A 174 -0.22 16.03 -5.04
CA GLU A 174 0.66 17.16 -5.37
C GLU A 174 1.02 17.97 -4.12
N ALA A 175 0.03 18.32 -3.30
CA ALA A 175 0.29 19.07 -2.06
C ALA A 175 1.23 18.32 -1.10
N ARG A 176 1.13 16.98 -1.07
CA ARG A 176 1.91 16.14 -0.16
C ARG A 176 3.30 15.77 -0.70
N PHE A 177 3.46 15.65 -2.02
CA PHE A 177 4.67 15.08 -2.63
C PHE A 177 5.25 15.91 -3.78
N GLY A 178 4.58 16.96 -4.24
CA GLY A 178 4.98 17.77 -5.40
C GLY A 178 6.23 18.62 -5.15
N ALA A 179 6.43 19.11 -3.92
CA ALA A 179 7.61 19.89 -3.54
C ALA A 179 8.83 19.03 -3.19
N ALA A 180 8.71 17.70 -3.20
CA ALA A 180 9.74 16.81 -2.67
C ALA A 180 10.87 16.45 -3.67
N GLU A 181 10.78 16.89 -4.93
CA GLU A 181 11.82 16.67 -5.96
C GLU A 181 11.94 17.86 -6.94
N GLU A 182 12.23 19.07 -6.42
CA GLU A 182 13.14 20.03 -7.07
C GLU A 182 14.54 19.89 -6.45
#